data_AF-A0A1V3P3V8-F1
#
_entry.id   AF-A0A1V3P3V8-F1
#
_cell.length_a   1.000
_cell.length_b   1.000
_cell.length_c   1.000
_cell.angle_alpha   90.00
_cell.angle_beta   90.00
_cell.angle_gamma   90.00
#
_symmetry.space_group_name_H-M   'P 1'
#
loop_
_entity.id
_entity.type
_entity.pdbx_description
1 polymer ?
#
loop_
_entity_poly.entity_id
_entity_poly.type
_entity_poly.pdbx_seq_one_letter_code
_entity_poly.pdbx_strand_id
1 'polypeptide(L)'
;MSTDLSKVDILLAQLIDSWCERRALRPLGAILRCYPRVSGLTDEWALLAQSLKTIRYQFAGDLSADELDSVVELQQLAESVGYR
;
A
#
# COMPACT_ATOMS: atom_id res chain seq x y z
N MET A 1 -0.59 14.79 11.99
CA MET A 1 0.40 13.75 11.59
C MET A 1 0.10 12.39 12.20
N SER A 2 -0.33 12.28 13.47
CA SER A 2 -0.60 10.95 14.09
C SER A 2 -1.79 10.19 13.48
N THR A 3 -2.83 10.89 13.02
CA THR A 3 -4.07 10.27 12.49
C THR A 3 -3.89 9.70 11.08
N ASP A 4 -3.07 10.33 10.24
CA ASP A 4 -2.82 9.90 8.86
C ASP A 4 -2.01 8.58 8.82
N LEU A 5 -1.05 8.43 9.74
CA LEU A 5 -0.30 7.19 9.95
C LEU A 5 -1.24 6.02 10.28
N SER A 6 -2.13 6.19 11.27
CA SER A 6 -3.08 5.13 11.65
C SER A 6 -4.03 4.76 10.51
N LYS A 7 -4.41 5.70 9.65
CA LYS A 7 -5.30 5.42 8.51
C LYS A 7 -4.59 4.57 7.46
N VAL A 8 -3.34 4.89 7.15
CA VAL A 8 -2.52 4.11 6.20
C VAL A 8 -2.37 2.67 6.68
N ASP A 9 -2.02 2.47 7.96
CA ASP A 9 -1.79 1.13 8.49
C ASP A 9 -3.07 0.28 8.50
N ILE A 10 -4.23 0.88 8.82
CA ILE A 10 -5.52 0.19 8.80
C ILE A 10 -5.90 -0.23 7.37
N LEU A 11 -5.85 0.68 6.41
CA LEU A 11 -6.20 0.38 5.01
C LEU A 11 -5.25 -0.64 4.40
N LEU A 12 -3.96 -0.54 4.73
CA LEU A 12 -2.95 -1.47 4.27
C LEU A 12 -3.18 -2.88 4.83
N ALA A 13 -3.52 -3.00 6.11
CA ALA A 13 -3.87 -4.28 6.72
C ALA A 13 -5.10 -4.91 6.04
N GLN A 14 -6.15 -4.14 5.79
CA GLN A 14 -7.36 -4.61 5.10
C GLN A 14 -7.07 -5.15 3.69
N LEU A 15 -6.22 -4.46 2.92
CA LEU A 15 -5.79 -4.94 1.60
C LEU A 15 -4.99 -6.24 1.71
N ILE A 16 -4.04 -6.30 2.64
CA ILE A 16 -3.23 -7.52 2.87
C ILE A 16 -4.13 -8.69 3.24
N ASP A 17 -5.10 -8.50 4.13
CA ASP A 17 -6.04 -9.54 4.54
C ASP A 17 -6.89 -10.03 3.35
N SER A 18 -7.49 -9.11 2.59
CA SER A 18 -8.25 -9.44 1.37
C SER A 18 -7.41 -10.24 0.37
N TRP A 19 -6.17 -9.80 0.12
CA TRP A 19 -5.27 -10.48 -0.79
C TRP A 19 -4.83 -11.85 -0.28
N CYS A 20 -4.64 -12.01 1.04
CA CYS A 20 -4.36 -13.30 1.66
C CYS A 20 -5.53 -14.28 1.50
N GLU A 21 -6.75 -13.83 1.78
CA GLU A 21 -7.97 -14.66 1.67
C GLU A 21 -8.15 -15.23 0.26
N ARG A 22 -7.96 -14.39 -0.77
CA ARG A 22 -8.12 -14.79 -2.19
C ARG A 22 -6.83 -15.25 -2.87
N ARG A 23 -5.72 -15.37 -2.12
CA ARG A 23 -4.39 -15.78 -2.61
C ARG A 23 -3.85 -14.92 -3.78
N ALA A 24 -4.02 -13.61 -3.69
CA ALA A 24 -3.47 -12.65 -4.64
C ALA A 24 -1.96 -12.45 -4.40
N LEU A 25 -1.16 -13.46 -4.76
CA LEU A 25 0.26 -13.52 -4.40
C LEU A 25 1.12 -12.42 -5.03
N ARG A 26 0.72 -11.89 -6.20
CA ARG A 26 1.47 -10.84 -6.90
C ARG A 26 1.39 -9.48 -6.18
N PRO A 27 0.21 -8.93 -5.87
CA PRO A 27 0.13 -7.71 -5.06
C PRO A 27 0.71 -7.91 -3.66
N LEU A 28 0.52 -9.07 -3.03
CA LEU A 28 1.17 -9.42 -1.76
C LEU A 28 2.70 -9.37 -1.85
N GLY A 29 3.30 -10.01 -2.85
CA GLY A 29 4.75 -10.03 -3.02
C GLY A 29 5.34 -8.65 -3.26
N ALA A 30 4.57 -7.72 -3.84
CA ALA A 30 4.99 -6.33 -3.97
C ALA A 30 4.91 -5.56 -2.66
N ILE A 31 3.80 -5.69 -1.92
CA ILE A 31 3.58 -4.90 -0.70
C ILE A 31 4.41 -5.37 0.49
N LEU A 32 4.66 -6.68 0.60
CA LEU A 32 5.41 -7.24 1.73
C LEU A 32 6.86 -6.76 1.79
N ARG A 33 7.41 -6.25 0.68
CA ARG A 33 8.76 -5.66 0.65
C ARG A 33 8.87 -4.38 1.46
N CYS A 34 7.76 -3.69 1.72
CA CYS A 34 7.70 -2.47 2.53
C CYS A 34 6.91 -2.65 3.82
N TYR A 35 6.64 -3.90 4.23
CA TYR A 35 5.83 -4.20 5.42
C TYR A 35 6.57 -5.18 6.36
N PRO A 36 6.51 -4.99 7.69
CA PRO A 36 5.95 -3.84 8.40
C PRO A 36 6.85 -2.61 8.27
N ARG A 37 6.25 -1.41 8.35
CA ARG A 37 6.99 -0.14 8.35
C ARG A 37 7.47 0.15 9.76
N VAL A 38 8.76 -0.08 10.02
CA VAL A 38 9.30 -0.12 11.39
C VAL A 38 9.77 1.25 11.87
N SER A 39 10.19 2.15 10.97
CA SER A 39 10.75 3.45 11.34
C SER A 39 9.90 4.66 10.96
N GLY A 40 8.98 4.52 10.01
CA GLY A 40 8.12 5.61 9.53
C GLY A 40 8.89 6.72 8.79
N LEU A 41 10.16 6.49 8.46
CA LEU A 41 11.04 7.44 7.77
C LEU A 41 10.63 7.67 6.31
N THR A 42 11.10 8.78 5.75
CA THR A 42 10.83 9.23 4.37
C THR A 42 11.13 8.16 3.32
N ASP A 43 12.20 7.38 3.50
CA ASP A 43 12.57 6.29 2.59
C ASP A 43 11.54 5.14 2.59
N GLU A 44 10.96 4.82 3.75
CA GLU A 44 9.91 3.81 3.86
C GLU A 44 8.60 4.27 3.19
N TRP A 45 8.32 5.58 3.23
CA TRP A 45 7.18 6.17 2.51
C TRP A 45 7.38 6.14 1.00
N ALA A 46 8.57 6.47 0.52
CA ALA A 46 8.91 6.38 -0.90
C ALA A 46 8.81 4.94 -1.41
N LEU A 47 9.29 3.97 -0.61
CA LEU A 47 9.18 2.55 -0.95
C LEU A 47 7.72 2.08 -0.97
N LEU A 48 6.89 2.51 -0.01
CA LEU A 48 5.46 2.20 0.00
C LEU A 48 4.76 2.76 -1.24
N ALA A 49 4.96 4.04 -1.56
CA ALA A 49 4.40 4.68 -2.74
C ALA A 49 4.79 3.93 -4.03
N GLN A 50 6.07 3.55 -4.15
CA GLN A 50 6.56 2.81 -5.30
C GLN A 50 5.95 1.41 -5.40
N SER A 51 5.81 0.69 -4.29
CA SER A 51 5.15 -0.63 -4.25
C SER A 51 3.68 -0.54 -4.65
N LEU A 52 2.94 0.45 -4.15
CA LEU A 52 1.54 0.69 -4.50
C LEU A 52 1.37 1.08 -5.97
N LYS A 53 2.27 1.91 -6.50
CA LYS A 53 2.33 2.23 -7.93
C LYS A 53 2.56 0.99 -8.79
N THR A 54 3.47 0.10 -8.38
CA THR A 54 3.69 -1.17 -9.06
C THR A 54 2.43 -2.03 -9.06
N ILE A 55 1.74 -2.15 -7.92
CA ILE A 55 0.48 -2.90 -7.80
C ILE A 55 -0.58 -2.33 -8.75
N ARG A 56 -0.77 -1.01 -8.74
CA ARG A 56 -1.72 -0.30 -9.59
C ARG A 56 -1.50 -0.56 -11.08
N TYR A 57 -0.26 -0.55 -11.55
CA TYR A 57 0.01 -0.61 -13.00
C TYR A 57 0.31 -2.02 -13.51
N GLN A 58 0.94 -2.87 -12.71
CA GLN A 58 1.37 -4.21 -13.15
C GLN A 58 0.38 -5.30 -12.72
N PHE A 59 -0.36 -5.10 -11.63
CA PHE A 59 -1.26 -6.11 -11.05
C PHE A 59 -2.71 -5.62 -10.98
N ALA A 60 -3.08 -4.61 -11.78
CA ALA A 60 -4.44 -4.06 -11.81
C ALA A 60 -5.50 -5.14 -12.12
N GLY A 61 -5.18 -6.08 -13.01
CA GLY A 61 -6.07 -7.20 -13.36
C GLY A 61 -6.24 -8.23 -12.24
N ASP A 62 -5.40 -8.17 -11.21
CA ASP A 62 -5.50 -9.03 -10.02
C ASP A 62 -6.27 -8.34 -8.88
N LEU A 63 -6.80 -7.12 -9.06
CA LEU A 63 -7.51 -6.32 -8.05
C LEU A 63 -9.00 -6.20 -8.38
N SER A 64 -9.84 -6.16 -7.34
CA SER A 64 -11.21 -5.64 -7.48
C SER A 64 -11.18 -4.12 -7.69
N ALA A 65 -12.33 -3.54 -8.09
CA ALA A 65 -12.46 -2.09 -8.21
C ALA A 65 -12.19 -1.37 -6.87
N ASP A 66 -12.77 -1.88 -5.78
CA ASP A 66 -12.60 -1.31 -4.44
C ASP A 66 -11.16 -1.41 -3.94
N GLU A 67 -10.47 -2.52 -4.24
CA GLU A 67 -9.06 -2.68 -3.89
C GLU A 67 -8.17 -1.74 -4.72
N LEU A 68 -8.49 -1.55 -5.99
CA LEU A 68 -7.76 -0.61 -6.86
C LEU A 68 -7.91 0.82 -6.35
N ASP A 69 -9.12 1.23 -5.98
CA ASP A 69 -9.38 2.55 -5.40
C ASP A 69 -8.61 2.75 -4.09
N SER A 70 -8.61 1.73 -3.22
CA SER A 70 -7.84 1.74 -1.97
C SER A 70 -6.33 1.85 -2.21
N VAL A 71 -5.80 1.15 -3.22
CA VAL A 71 -4.39 1.25 -3.63
C VAL A 71 -4.04 2.65 -4.13
N VAL A 72 -4.93 3.28 -4.91
CA VAL A 72 -4.75 4.65 -5.40
C VAL A 72 -4.74 5.65 -4.24
N GLU A 73 -5.68 5.53 -3.31
CA GLU A 73 -5.75 6.40 -2.13
C GLU A 73 -4.47 6.27 -1.28
N LEU A 74 -4.06 5.04 -0.98
CA LEU A 74 -2.84 4.78 -0.21
C LEU A 74 -1.58 5.31 -0.91
N GLN A 75 -1.51 5.19 -2.24
CA GLN A 75 -0.36 5.70 -3.00
C GLN A 75 -0.25 7.21 -2.85
N GLN A 76 -1.36 7.94 -3.02
CA GLN A 76 -1.39 9.40 -2.90
C GLN A 76 -1.05 9.85 -1.48
N LEU A 77 -1.56 9.14 -0.46
CA LEU A 77 -1.21 9.42 0.93
C LEU A 77 0.28 9.22 1.18
N ALA A 78 0.86 8.10 0.72
CA ALA A 78 2.28 7.81 0.89
C ALA A 78 3.18 8.84 0.19
N GLU A 79 2.84 9.25 -1.03
CA GLU A 79 3.55 10.31 -1.78
C GLU A 79 3.49 11.65 -1.04
N SER A 80 2.35 11.98 -0.41
CA SER A 80 2.18 13.26 0.31
C SER A 80 3.04 13.37 1.57
N VAL A 81 3.38 12.25 2.21
CA VAL A 81 4.23 12.22 3.42
C VAL A 81 5.71 12.20 3.05
N GLY A 82 6.09 11.51 1.97
CA GLY A 82 7.48 11.46 1.52
C GLY A 82 8.06 12.78 1.01
N TYR A 83 7.20 13.74 0.65
CA TYR A 83 7.59 15.08 0.17
C TYR A 83 7.58 16.18 1.25
N ARG A 84 7.23 15.85 2.49
CA ARG A 84 7.27 16.77 3.64
C ARG A 84 8.59 16.69 4.38
#